data_AF-A0AAU1YP34-F1
#
_entry.id   AF-A0AAU1YP34-F1
#
_cell.length_a   1.000
_cell.length_b   1.000
_cell.length_c   1.000
_cell.angle_alpha   90.00
_cell.angle_beta   90.00
_cell.angle_gamma   90.00
#
_symmetry.space_group_name_H-M   'P 1'
#
loop_
_entity.id
_entity.type
_entity.pdbx_description
1 polymer ?
#
loop_
_entity_poly.entity_id
_entity_poly.type
_entity_poly.pdbx_seq_one_letter_code
_entity_poly.pdbx_strand_id
1 'polypeptide(L)'
;MAGTSAEATDWFQAWTGNSELDGGDFRVFGQDGTDGYAAFWLIRPSQPLAEQPVVFLGPEGETGVVARDLGDFLWLLADGFGPWEAATSYEPDWKAHPNPELAAIAEGFAPHQCRSAAAVIELAAQEFPDFDDTIMNLCR
;
A
#
# COMPACT_ATOMS: atom_id res chain seq x y z
N MET A 1 -1.59 -11.56 11.61
CA MET A 1 -2.44 -12.57 10.96
C MET A 1 -2.70 -12.07 9.55
N ALA A 2 -2.47 -12.86 8.52
CA ALA A 2 -2.85 -12.45 7.16
C ALA A 2 -4.37 -12.57 7.03
N GLY A 3 -5.05 -11.50 6.60
CA GLY A 3 -6.52 -11.49 6.49
C GLY A 3 -7.02 -12.52 5.47
N THR A 4 -8.14 -13.15 5.77
CA THR A 4 -8.83 -14.06 4.85
C THR A 4 -9.53 -13.28 3.73
N SER A 5 -9.90 -13.96 2.63
CA SER A 5 -10.66 -13.32 1.54
C SER A 5 -11.98 -12.74 2.02
N ALA A 6 -12.64 -13.38 3.00
CA ALA A 6 -13.90 -12.87 3.56
C ALA A 6 -13.68 -11.59 4.38
N GLU A 7 -12.61 -11.52 5.17
CA GLU A 7 -12.25 -10.28 5.88
C GLU A 7 -11.88 -9.15 4.91
N ALA A 8 -11.20 -9.47 3.80
CA ALA A 8 -10.94 -8.50 2.74
C ALA A 8 -12.25 -8.01 2.08
N THR A 9 -13.21 -8.89 1.85
CA THR A 9 -14.52 -8.51 1.29
C THR A 9 -15.31 -7.63 2.24
N ASP A 10 -15.45 -8.01 3.51
CA ASP A 10 -16.19 -7.21 4.51
C ASP A 10 -15.58 -5.81 4.67
N TRP A 11 -14.25 -5.73 4.75
CA TRP A 11 -13.53 -4.46 4.82
C TRP A 11 -13.71 -3.61 3.56
N PHE A 12 -13.53 -4.20 2.37
CA PHE A 12 -13.60 -3.45 1.12
C PHE A 12 -15.01 -2.95 0.83
N GLN A 13 -16.04 -3.73 1.15
CA GLN A 13 -17.44 -3.29 1.10
C GLN A 13 -17.73 -2.16 2.09
N ALA A 14 -17.21 -2.26 3.32
CA ALA A 14 -17.37 -1.20 4.32
C ALA A 14 -16.69 0.11 3.89
N TRP A 15 -15.50 0.02 3.29
CA TRP A 15 -14.75 1.19 2.81
C TRP A 15 -15.42 1.86 1.60
N THR A 16 -15.81 1.08 0.60
CA THR A 16 -16.46 1.60 -0.63
C THR A 16 -17.93 2.00 -0.43
N GLY A 17 -18.56 1.58 0.68
CA GLY A 17 -20.01 1.67 0.84
C GLY A 17 -20.80 0.77 -0.12
N ASN A 18 -20.12 -0.15 -0.83
CA ASN A 18 -20.71 -0.95 -1.90
C ASN A 18 -20.66 -2.44 -1.57
N SER A 19 -21.78 -2.96 -1.07
CA SER A 19 -21.94 -4.38 -0.67
C SER A 19 -21.94 -5.39 -1.81
N GLU A 20 -21.88 -4.94 -3.07
CA GLU A 20 -21.82 -5.83 -4.24
C GLU A 20 -20.38 -6.19 -4.64
N LEU A 21 -19.37 -5.56 -4.03
CA LEU A 21 -17.96 -5.80 -4.35
C LEU A 21 -17.40 -7.02 -3.64
N ASP A 22 -16.50 -7.72 -4.33
CA ASP A 22 -15.65 -8.74 -3.75
C ASP A 22 -14.29 -8.12 -3.41
N GLY A 23 -13.79 -8.34 -2.18
CA GLY A 23 -12.45 -7.95 -1.77
C GLY A 23 -11.39 -8.97 -2.17
N GLY A 24 -11.74 -9.99 -2.95
CA GLY A 24 -10.85 -11.05 -3.43
C GLY A 24 -9.61 -10.55 -4.17
N ASP A 25 -9.63 -9.34 -4.71
CA ASP A 25 -8.49 -8.68 -5.35
C ASP A 25 -7.50 -8.06 -4.36
N PHE A 26 -7.81 -8.06 -3.05
CA PHE A 26 -6.97 -7.47 -2.01
C PHE A 26 -6.58 -8.48 -0.92
N ARG A 27 -5.39 -8.32 -0.36
CA ARG A 27 -4.95 -9.05 0.84
C ARG A 27 -4.41 -8.07 1.87
N VAL A 28 -5.24 -7.73 2.85
CA VAL A 28 -4.88 -6.85 3.97
C VAL A 28 -3.82 -7.53 4.83
N PHE A 29 -2.76 -6.79 5.15
CA PHE A 29 -1.67 -7.29 6.01
C PHE A 29 -1.25 -6.30 7.10
N GLY A 30 -1.67 -5.04 7.00
CA GLY A 30 -1.37 -4.02 7.99
C GLY A 30 -2.51 -3.02 8.14
N GLN A 31 -2.61 -2.45 9.33
CA GLN A 31 -3.38 -1.25 9.59
C GLN A 31 -2.36 -0.22 10.08
N ASP A 32 -2.42 0.99 9.56
CA ASP A 32 -1.63 2.07 10.12
C ASP A 32 -2.33 2.67 11.34
N GLY A 33 -1.63 3.49 12.11
CA GLY A 33 -2.18 4.10 13.32
C GLY A 33 -3.35 5.08 13.07
N THR A 34 -3.78 5.28 11.82
CA THR A 34 -4.85 6.19 11.41
C THR A 34 -6.17 5.49 11.11
N ASP A 35 -6.24 4.18 11.41
CA ASP A 35 -7.28 3.26 10.98
C ASP A 35 -7.32 2.98 9.47
N GLY A 36 -6.31 3.42 8.71
CA GLY A 36 -6.12 3.08 7.31
C GLY A 36 -5.47 1.70 7.15
N TYR A 37 -5.69 1.06 6.00
CA TYR A 37 -5.23 -0.31 5.75
C TYR A 37 -4.20 -0.37 4.64
N ALA A 38 -3.16 -1.16 4.88
CA ALA A 38 -2.19 -1.58 3.86
C ALA A 38 -2.54 -2.99 3.37
N ALA A 39 -2.63 -3.13 2.04
CA ALA A 39 -3.01 -4.37 1.39
C ALA A 39 -2.17 -4.65 0.14
N PHE A 40 -1.99 -5.93 -0.20
CA PHE A 40 -1.56 -6.29 -1.55
C PHE A 40 -2.75 -6.17 -2.50
N TRP A 41 -2.54 -5.56 -3.66
CA TRP A 41 -3.49 -5.56 -4.76
C TRP A 41 -3.09 -6.63 -5.79
N LEU A 42 -3.91 -7.66 -5.94
CA LEU A 42 -3.61 -8.88 -6.69
C LEU A 42 -3.80 -8.73 -8.21
N ILE A 43 -3.23 -7.68 -8.78
CA ILE A 43 -3.40 -7.34 -10.21
C ILE A 43 -2.44 -8.10 -11.14
N ARG A 44 -1.31 -8.64 -10.65
CA ARG A 44 -0.34 -9.35 -11.49
C ARG A 44 -0.62 -10.85 -11.49
N PRO A 45 -1.21 -11.44 -12.55
CA PRO A 45 -1.61 -12.83 -12.53
C PRO A 45 -0.40 -13.75 -12.39
N SER A 46 -0.51 -14.79 -11.58
CA SER A 46 0.54 -15.80 -11.35
C SER A 46 1.84 -15.31 -10.70
N GLN A 47 1.91 -14.02 -10.29
CA GLN A 47 3.03 -13.52 -9.52
C GLN A 47 2.81 -13.77 -8.02
N PRO A 48 3.87 -14.07 -7.25
CA PRO A 48 3.76 -14.26 -5.82
C PRO A 48 3.34 -12.95 -5.13
N LEU A 49 2.80 -13.05 -3.90
CA LEU A 49 2.34 -11.87 -3.13
C LEU A 49 3.41 -10.79 -2.99
N ALA A 50 4.67 -11.19 -2.81
CA ALA A 50 5.80 -10.26 -2.68
C ALA A 50 6.01 -9.37 -3.91
N GLU A 51 5.55 -9.81 -5.07
CA GLU A 51 5.63 -9.10 -6.35
C GLU A 51 4.31 -8.37 -6.68
N GLN A 52 3.33 -8.38 -5.79
CA GLN A 52 2.10 -7.61 -5.98
C GLN A 52 2.30 -6.18 -5.45
N PRO A 53 1.70 -5.16 -6.10
CA PRO A 53 1.72 -3.80 -5.58
C PRO A 53 1.06 -3.73 -4.20
N VAL A 54 1.57 -2.82 -3.38
CA VAL A 54 1.03 -2.49 -2.06
C VAL A 54 0.23 -1.20 -2.19
N VAL A 55 -1.00 -1.22 -1.68
CA VAL A 55 -1.94 -0.11 -1.72
C VAL A 55 -2.30 0.33 -0.30
N PHE A 56 -2.72 1.58 -0.18
CA PHE A 56 -3.27 2.15 1.02
C PHE A 56 -4.71 2.61 0.78
N LEU A 57 -5.58 2.39 1.77
CA LEU A 57 -6.97 2.85 1.80
C LEU A 57 -7.24 3.42 3.20
N GLY A 58 -7.35 4.73 3.29
CA GLY A 58 -7.59 5.52 4.50
C GLY A 58 -9.07 5.77 4.76
N PRO A 59 -9.48 5.98 6.02
CA PRO A 59 -10.88 6.11 6.39
C PRO A 59 -11.56 7.38 5.85
N GLU A 60 -10.79 8.41 5.44
CA GLU A 60 -11.32 9.67 4.88
C GLU A 60 -11.34 9.66 3.34
N GLY A 61 -11.11 8.49 2.73
CA GLY A 61 -11.09 8.32 1.28
C GLY A 61 -9.69 8.48 0.68
N GLU A 62 -8.64 8.56 1.50
CA GLU A 62 -7.27 8.52 1.00
C GLU A 62 -7.01 7.17 0.34
N THR A 63 -6.41 7.19 -0.84
CA THR A 63 -6.08 6.00 -1.61
C THR A 63 -4.73 6.23 -2.29
N GLY A 64 -4.03 5.15 -2.57
CA GLY A 64 -2.87 5.18 -3.46
C GLY A 64 -2.14 3.86 -3.52
N VAL A 65 -1.41 3.64 -4.62
CA VAL A 65 -0.38 2.59 -4.69
C VAL A 65 0.89 3.15 -4.05
N VAL A 66 1.26 2.62 -2.88
CA VAL A 66 2.39 3.12 -2.10
C VAL A 66 3.72 2.46 -2.48
N ALA A 67 3.66 1.27 -3.09
CA ALA A 67 4.83 0.58 -3.62
C ALA A 67 4.44 -0.43 -4.71
N ARG A 68 5.37 -0.69 -5.65
CA ARG A 68 5.14 -1.63 -6.76
C ARG A 68 5.29 -3.10 -6.38
N ASP A 69 5.93 -3.36 -5.25
CA ASP A 69 6.17 -4.69 -4.68
C ASP A 69 6.51 -4.56 -3.18
N LEU A 70 6.63 -5.71 -2.49
CA LEU A 70 6.94 -5.75 -1.06
C LEU A 70 8.36 -5.23 -0.76
N GLY A 71 9.31 -5.42 -1.66
CA GLY A 71 10.69 -4.95 -1.46
C GLY A 71 10.75 -3.42 -1.45
N ASP A 72 10.13 -2.78 -2.44
CA ASP A 72 9.98 -1.33 -2.51
C ASP A 72 9.23 -0.81 -1.26
N PHE A 73 8.18 -1.51 -0.80
CA PHE A 73 7.45 -1.14 0.42
C PHE A 73 8.33 -1.19 1.69
N LEU A 74 9.16 -2.21 1.85
CA LEU A 74 10.07 -2.32 3.00
C LEU A 74 11.11 -1.20 3.03
N TRP A 75 11.62 -0.81 1.86
CA TRP A 75 12.54 0.32 1.74
C TRP A 75 11.86 1.66 2.02
N LEU A 76 10.59 1.82 1.61
CA LEU A 76 9.77 2.98 1.98
C LEU A 76 9.61 3.12 3.50
N LEU A 77 9.28 2.03 4.19
CA LEU A 77 9.22 2.00 5.66
C LEU A 77 10.57 2.30 6.31
N ALA A 78 11.65 1.74 5.76
CA ALA A 78 13.02 1.96 6.25
C ALA A 78 13.46 3.43 6.14
N ASP A 79 13.02 4.12 5.08
CA ASP A 79 13.28 5.55 4.87
C ASP A 79 12.38 6.44 5.74
N GLY A 80 11.46 5.85 6.53
CA GLY A 80 10.67 6.55 7.54
C GLY A 80 9.35 7.12 7.02
N PHE A 81 8.77 6.51 5.99
CA PHE A 81 7.43 6.79 5.50
C PHE A 81 6.50 5.61 5.79
N GLY A 82 5.32 5.88 6.34
CA GLY A 82 4.26 4.90 6.43
C GLY A 82 3.36 4.91 5.18
N PRO A 83 2.36 4.00 5.14
CA PRO A 83 1.40 3.93 4.04
C PRO A 83 0.61 5.22 3.84
N TRP A 84 0.09 5.82 4.91
CA TRP A 84 -0.64 7.08 4.83
C TRP A 84 0.24 8.19 4.26
N GLU A 85 1.44 8.41 4.79
CA GLU A 85 2.34 9.47 4.31
C GLU A 85 2.71 9.28 2.84
N ALA A 86 2.87 8.04 2.39
CA ALA A 86 3.16 7.72 1.00
C ALA A 86 1.96 7.99 0.06
N ALA A 87 0.74 7.75 0.52
CA ALA A 87 -0.49 8.04 -0.23
C ALA A 87 -0.85 9.54 -0.20
N THR A 88 -0.48 10.27 0.86
CA THR A 88 -0.86 11.67 1.09
C THR A 88 0.30 12.66 0.93
N SER A 89 1.40 12.26 0.27
CA SER A 89 2.69 13.00 0.17
C SER A 89 2.65 14.45 -0.35
N TYR A 90 1.48 15.05 -0.52
CA TYR A 90 1.25 16.49 -0.64
C TYR A 90 1.25 17.27 0.70
N GLU A 91 1.46 16.62 1.85
CA GLU A 91 1.70 17.33 3.11
C GLU A 91 3.17 17.80 3.25
N PRO A 92 3.46 19.11 3.16
CA PRO A 92 4.82 19.64 3.06
C PRO A 92 5.64 19.56 4.36
N ASP A 93 5.03 19.20 5.49
CA ASP A 93 5.67 19.24 6.81
C ASP A 93 6.11 17.85 7.33
N TRP A 94 5.87 16.76 6.58
CA TRP A 94 6.33 15.44 7.00
C TRP A 94 7.86 15.38 7.08
N LYS A 95 8.36 14.90 8.22
CA LYS A 95 9.79 14.67 8.43
C LYS A 95 10.02 13.18 8.50
N ALA A 96 10.64 12.65 7.46
CA ALA A 96 11.10 11.28 7.41
C ALA A 96 11.99 10.96 8.63
N HIS A 97 11.69 9.85 9.29
CA HIS A 97 12.47 9.31 10.39
C HIS A 97 13.01 7.94 10.01
N PRO A 98 14.15 7.86 9.29
CA PRO A 98 14.72 6.59 8.86
C PRO A 98 14.98 5.65 10.04
N ASN A 99 14.66 4.37 9.86
CA ASN A 99 14.78 3.37 10.89
C ASN A 99 15.80 2.28 10.47
N PRO A 100 16.97 2.20 11.15
CA PRO A 100 18.02 1.24 10.78
C PRO A 100 17.61 -0.23 10.98
N GLU A 101 16.69 -0.54 11.90
CA GLU A 101 16.19 -1.90 12.08
C GLU A 101 15.32 -2.33 10.90
N LEU A 102 14.46 -1.43 10.41
CA LEU A 102 13.67 -1.67 9.20
C LEU A 102 14.55 -1.73 7.95
N ALA A 103 15.61 -0.91 7.88
CA ALA A 103 16.59 -0.99 6.80
C ALA A 103 17.30 -2.36 6.77
N ALA A 104 17.65 -2.92 7.93
CA ALA A 104 18.25 -4.26 7.99
C ALA A 104 17.29 -5.37 7.50
N ILE A 105 15.99 -5.23 7.77
CA ILE A 105 14.96 -6.13 7.24
C ILE A 105 14.83 -5.98 5.73
N ALA A 106 14.75 -4.74 5.24
CA ALA A 106 14.65 -4.42 3.81
C ALA A 106 15.87 -4.96 3.04
N GLU A 107 17.08 -4.77 3.58
CA GLU A 107 18.32 -5.31 3.03
C GLU A 107 18.32 -6.84 2.99
N GLY A 108 17.83 -7.50 4.06
CA GLY A 108 17.73 -8.96 4.10
C GLY A 108 16.74 -9.55 3.09
N PHE A 109 15.69 -8.80 2.75
CA PHE A 109 14.64 -9.24 1.83
C PHE A 109 14.90 -8.84 0.37
N ALA A 110 15.33 -7.60 0.13
CA ALA A 110 15.48 -6.98 -1.17
C ALA A 110 16.75 -6.09 -1.23
N PRO A 111 17.96 -6.67 -1.14
CA PRO A 111 19.23 -5.92 -1.07
C PRO A 111 19.51 -5.08 -2.33
N HIS A 112 18.90 -5.44 -3.46
CA HIS A 112 19.08 -4.74 -4.73
C HIS A 112 18.06 -3.60 -4.98
N GLN A 113 17.16 -3.36 -4.02
CA GLN A 113 16.05 -2.41 -4.16
C GLN A 113 16.15 -1.19 -3.22
N CYS A 114 17.35 -0.87 -2.73
CA CYS A 114 17.65 0.26 -1.84
C CYS A 114 17.35 1.64 -2.47
N ARG A 115 16.06 1.95 -2.59
CA ARG A 115 15.50 3.19 -3.15
C ARG A 115 15.02 4.07 -1.99
N SER A 116 15.08 5.38 -2.19
CA SER A 116 14.42 6.32 -1.27
C SER A 116 12.90 6.20 -1.37
N ALA A 117 12.18 6.57 -0.32
CA ALA A 117 10.72 6.58 -0.31
C ALA A 117 10.16 7.43 -1.46
N ALA A 118 10.76 8.61 -1.72
CA ALA A 118 10.35 9.47 -2.83
C ALA A 118 10.44 8.76 -4.20
N ALA A 119 11.49 7.99 -4.44
CA ALA A 119 11.64 7.23 -5.68
C ALA A 119 10.65 6.04 -5.75
N VAL A 120 10.37 5.38 -4.62
CA VAL A 120 9.36 4.31 -4.55
C VAL A 120 7.97 4.85 -4.89
N ILE A 121 7.58 5.96 -4.25
CA ILE A 121 6.28 6.62 -4.47
C ILE A 121 6.16 7.08 -5.92
N GLU A 122 7.19 7.75 -6.45
CA GLU A 122 7.19 8.21 -7.84
C GLU A 122 7.04 7.04 -8.83
N LEU A 123 7.78 5.95 -8.64
CA LEU A 123 7.69 4.78 -9.52
C LEU A 123 6.33 4.09 -9.43
N ALA A 124 5.73 4.01 -8.23
CA ALA A 124 4.40 3.45 -8.04
C ALA A 124 3.33 4.28 -8.75
N ALA A 125 3.37 5.62 -8.61
CA ALA A 125 2.47 6.53 -9.30
C ALA A 125 2.62 6.48 -10.83
N GLN A 126 3.85 6.29 -11.33
CA GLN A 126 4.11 6.13 -12.77
C GLN A 126 3.56 4.81 -13.33
N GLU A 127 3.63 3.72 -12.57
CA GLU A 127 3.15 2.41 -13.02
C GLU A 127 1.62 2.29 -12.93
N PHE A 128 1.00 2.90 -11.92
CA PHE A 128 -0.43 2.78 -11.64
C PHE A 128 -1.12 4.15 -11.55
N PRO A 129 -1.11 4.97 -12.62
CA PRO A 129 -1.60 6.35 -12.58
C PRO A 129 -3.12 6.47 -12.35
N ASP A 130 -3.88 5.43 -12.69
CA ASP A 130 -5.35 5.45 -12.67
C ASP A 130 -5.94 4.73 -11.44
N PHE A 131 -5.12 4.37 -10.46
CA PHE A 131 -5.57 3.56 -9.31
C PHE A 131 -6.66 4.28 -8.50
N ASP A 132 -6.44 5.54 -8.15
CA ASP A 132 -7.37 6.30 -7.31
C ASP A 132 -8.72 6.47 -8.01
N ASP A 133 -8.72 6.83 -9.30
CA ASP A 133 -9.93 6.90 -10.11
C ASP A 133 -10.64 5.54 -10.18
N THR A 134 -9.89 4.45 -10.32
CA THR A 134 -10.45 3.09 -10.35
C THR A 134 -11.17 2.77 -9.06
N ILE A 135 -10.54 3.03 -7.91
CA ILE A 135 -11.11 2.76 -6.59
C ILE A 135 -12.33 3.64 -6.32
N MET A 136 -12.23 4.94 -6.60
CA MET A 136 -13.32 5.89 -6.34
C MET A 136 -14.56 5.61 -7.19
N ASN A 137 -14.40 5.06 -8.39
CA ASN A 137 -15.52 4.63 -9.24
C ASN A 137 -16.27 3.39 -8.68
N LEU A 138 -15.69 2.67 -7.72
CA LEU A 138 -16.34 1.53 -7.07
C LEU A 138 -17.21 1.94 -5.88
N CYS A 139 -17.05 3.16 -5.38
CA CYS A 139 -17.77 3.69 -4.21
C CYS A 139 -19.24 4.04 -4.51
N ARG A 140 -20.10 4.00 -3.48
CA ARG A 140 -21.55 4.30 -3.58
C ARG A 140 -22.10 5.19 -2.47
#